data_AF-A0A1Y4NVG9-F1
#
_entry.id   AF-A0A1Y4NVG9-F1
#
_cell.length_a   1.000
_cell.length_b   1.000
_cell.length_c   1.000
_cell.angle_alpha   90.00
_cell.angle_beta   90.00
_cell.angle_gamma   90.00
#
_symmetry.space_group_name_H-M   'P 1'
#
loop_
_entity.id
_entity.type
_entity.pdbx_description
1 polymer ?
#
loop_
_entity_poly.entity_id
_entity_poly.type
_entity_poly.pdbx_seq_one_letter_code
_entity_poly.pdbx_strand_id
1 'polypeptide(L)'
;MRLTDIISLAQQYLVLGLIFAAVVGAAAAVGYFLVYRKLMKGEKRVRPLQVLWGATVICYLVVLFCATLLDRYDGSGWWAQRGFLPLFYSYRDAWNSFSESAWRNIVLNILLFVPLGFLLPLGMKRFRRFWVTYLAGLLCTVFIEMMQLILQRGVAELDDIFNNFLGTMIGYGCYAVVRSIRNALAGKKADPLRLTALQIPLIGTGLMFLAIAAVYQHQELGNLTLSWIVRQDMDGVEVRSSASYSDEEGEAPVYRLRVLAPEESREFAEQFFAAHGQTLDESRIDQYENTAFYWSVEGNSLAVDYAGETWSYTDISLAYPEEGGPQPEKGASEVDVRDALAQWGTDLPREAVFEEQEDGWYCFTVDGYADENGMMDGTLSCQYYQNGGLGTVNNQILECESYKDFPVISQAEAFEMIREGKFTGWFGEISELNLGSAVLRYETDSKGFRQPVWFFPLEGEEEGSGIAVPALAG
;
A
#
# COMPACT_ATOMS: atom_id res chain seq x y z
N MET A 1 4.22 6.91 -2.75
CA MET A 1 5.52 7.62 -2.70
C MET A 1 6.30 7.33 -3.98
N ARG A 2 6.86 8.35 -4.62
CA ARG A 2 7.69 8.19 -5.82
C ARG A 2 9.00 7.47 -5.44
N LEU A 3 9.60 6.73 -6.37
CA LEU A 3 10.96 6.19 -6.18
C LEU A 3 11.95 7.31 -5.82
N THR A 4 11.73 8.51 -6.38
CA THR A 4 12.51 9.72 -6.09
C THR A 4 12.40 10.17 -4.63
N ASP A 5 11.23 10.02 -4.01
CA ASP A 5 11.00 10.41 -2.61
C ASP A 5 11.74 9.47 -1.67
N ILE A 6 11.69 8.16 -1.97
CA ILE A 6 12.46 7.13 -1.24
C ILE A 6 13.96 7.38 -1.39
N ILE A 7 14.43 7.70 -2.60
CA ILE A 7 15.84 8.03 -2.85
C ILE A 7 16.24 9.30 -2.08
N SER A 8 15.39 10.32 -2.07
CA SER A 8 15.59 11.56 -1.32
C SER A 8 15.72 11.28 0.18
N LEU A 9 14.82 10.48 0.75
CA LEU A 9 14.83 10.09 2.15
C LEU A 9 16.06 9.26 2.51
N ALA A 10 16.42 8.30 1.66
CA ALA A 10 17.64 7.52 1.79
C ALA A 10 18.90 8.41 1.75
N GLN A 11 18.93 9.43 0.89
CA GLN A 11 20.01 10.41 0.85
C GLN A 11 20.09 11.23 2.14
N GLN A 12 18.96 11.67 2.69
CA GLN A 12 18.93 12.40 3.95
C GLN A 12 19.46 11.55 5.12
N TYR A 13 19.01 10.30 5.24
CA TYR A 13 19.51 9.38 6.27
C TYR A 13 20.98 9.02 6.07
N LEU A 14 21.44 8.89 4.83
CA LEU A 14 22.86 8.69 4.54
C LEU A 14 23.70 9.89 5.00
N VAL A 15 23.26 11.12 4.74
CA VAL A 15 23.94 12.34 5.20
C VAL A 15 23.99 12.38 6.73
N LEU A 16 22.88 12.08 7.40
CA LEU A 16 22.84 12.00 8.86
C LEU A 16 23.80 10.93 9.41
N GLY A 17 23.81 9.75 8.77
CA GLY A 17 24.73 8.65 9.10
C GLY A 17 26.20 9.04 8.93
N LEU A 18 26.55 9.79 7.88
CA LEU A 18 27.89 10.30 7.64
C LEU A 18 28.30 11.33 8.71
N ILE A 19 27.42 12.26 9.07
CA ILE A 19 27.66 13.24 10.14
C ILE A 19 27.91 12.51 11.47
N PHE A 20 27.04 11.56 11.83
CA PHE A 20 27.18 10.83 13.08
C PHE A 20 28.44 9.95 13.11
N ALA A 21 28.78 9.29 12.00
CA ALA A 21 30.04 8.55 11.87
C ALA A 21 31.26 9.46 12.02
N ALA A 22 31.21 10.70 11.51
CA ALA A 22 32.27 11.69 11.71
C ALA A 22 32.37 12.13 13.18
N VAL A 23 31.25 12.38 13.86
CA VAL A 23 31.22 12.76 15.29
C VAL A 23 31.75 11.63 16.18
N VAL A 24 31.24 10.41 16.02
CA VAL A 24 31.72 9.24 16.78
C VAL A 24 33.18 8.94 16.43
N GLY A 25 33.56 9.07 15.16
CA GLY A 25 34.94 8.93 14.71
C GLY A 25 35.88 9.94 15.36
N ALA A 26 35.47 11.21 15.48
CA ALA A 26 36.22 12.26 16.15
C ALA A 26 36.33 11.97 17.66
N ALA A 27 35.23 11.60 18.33
CA ALA A 27 35.24 11.22 19.75
C ALA A 27 36.15 10.00 20.01
N ALA A 28 36.09 8.98 19.16
CA ALA A 28 36.96 7.80 19.24
C ALA A 28 38.43 8.15 18.97
N ALA A 29 38.73 9.05 18.03
CA ALA A 29 40.08 9.53 17.77
C ALA A 29 40.65 10.32 18.94
N VAL A 30 39.83 11.20 19.55
CA VAL A 30 40.16 11.94 20.77
C VAL A 30 40.43 10.97 21.92
N GLY A 31 39.55 9.99 22.16
CA GLY A 31 39.75 8.96 23.18
C GLY A 31 41.00 8.10 22.93
N TYR A 32 41.24 7.69 21.69
CA TYR A 32 42.44 6.94 21.32
C TYR A 32 43.73 7.76 21.55
N PHE A 33 43.74 9.04 21.18
CA PHE A 33 44.95 9.85 21.28
C PHE A 33 45.20 10.36 22.71
N LEU A 34 44.17 10.86 23.39
CA LEU A 34 44.28 11.41 24.75
C LEU A 34 44.33 10.32 25.82
N VAL A 35 43.44 9.32 25.75
CA VAL A 35 43.34 8.32 26.82
C VAL A 35 44.29 7.16 26.54
N TYR A 36 44.21 6.53 25.37
CA TYR A 36 44.99 5.32 25.10
C TYR A 36 46.47 5.61 24.82
N ARG A 37 46.78 6.62 24.00
CA ARG A 37 48.17 6.95 23.62
C ARG A 37 48.90 7.81 24.66
N LYS A 38 48.25 8.88 25.15
CA LYS A 38 48.87 9.84 26.07
C LYS A 38 48.76 9.41 27.54
N LEU A 39 47.63 8.87 27.99
CA LEU A 39 47.44 8.43 29.39
C LEU A 39 47.93 6.99 29.64
N MET A 40 47.49 6.02 28.81
CA MET A 40 47.80 4.60 29.02
C MET A 40 49.10 4.12 28.32
N LYS A 41 49.79 5.00 27.58
CA LYS A 41 51.02 4.67 26.82
C LYS A 41 50.89 3.44 25.92
N GLY A 42 49.70 3.20 25.36
CA GLY A 42 49.43 2.05 24.51
C GLY A 42 50.19 2.13 23.17
N GLU A 43 50.87 1.04 22.79
CA GLU A 43 51.71 1.00 21.58
C GLU A 43 50.98 0.52 20.32
N LYS A 44 49.82 -0.13 20.47
CA LYS A 44 49.10 -0.71 19.32
C LYS A 44 48.49 0.38 18.43
N ARG A 45 48.84 0.35 17.14
CA ARG A 45 48.23 1.22 16.10
C ARG A 45 46.94 0.61 15.58
N VAL A 46 45.90 1.44 15.46
CA VAL A 46 44.67 1.08 14.76
C VAL A 46 44.94 1.03 13.26
N ARG A 47 44.47 -0.02 12.58
CA ARG A 47 44.65 -0.15 11.12
C ARG A 47 43.63 0.74 10.40
N PRO A 48 44.00 1.50 9.35
CA PRO A 48 43.05 2.35 8.61
C PRO A 48 41.81 1.60 8.11
N LEU A 49 41.97 0.35 7.66
CA LEU A 49 40.85 -0.50 7.23
C LEU A 49 39.86 -0.83 8.36
N GLN A 50 40.32 -0.91 9.62
CA GLN A 50 39.44 -1.12 10.77
C GLN A 50 38.68 0.17 11.13
N VAL A 51 39.30 1.34 10.92
CA VAL A 51 38.63 2.64 11.08
C VAL A 51 37.55 2.80 10.01
N LEU A 52 37.87 2.52 8.74
CA LEU A 52 36.91 2.56 7.65
C LEU A 52 35.73 1.62 7.89
N TRP A 53 35.99 0.36 8.23
CA TRP A 53 34.95 -0.61 8.58
C TRP A 53 34.06 -0.11 9.73
N GLY A 54 34.67 0.42 10.81
CA GLY A 54 33.92 0.95 11.94
C GLY A 54 33.03 2.13 11.56
N ALA A 55 33.55 3.06 10.76
CA ALA A 55 32.78 4.19 10.24
C ALA A 55 31.60 3.73 9.36
N THR A 56 31.82 2.75 8.48
CA THR A 56 30.75 2.15 7.67
C THR A 56 29.68 1.50 8.53
N VAL A 57 30.07 0.73 9.56
CA VAL A 57 29.10 0.11 10.49
C VAL A 57 28.31 1.17 11.24
N ILE A 58 28.94 2.24 11.74
CA ILE A 58 28.24 3.30 12.45
C ILE A 58 27.24 4.01 11.53
N CYS A 59 27.67 4.39 10.32
CA CYS A 59 26.80 5.03 9.33
C CYS A 59 25.59 4.12 9.01
N TYR A 60 25.85 2.83 8.76
CA TYR A 60 24.79 1.84 8.53
C TYR A 60 23.83 1.73 9.73
N LEU A 61 24.34 1.61 10.96
CA LEU A 61 23.49 1.50 12.15
C LEU A 61 22.61 2.74 12.34
N VAL A 62 23.11 3.93 12.04
CA VAL A 62 22.31 5.15 12.08
C VAL A 62 21.19 5.09 11.06
N VAL A 63 21.50 4.75 9.80
CA VAL A 63 20.47 4.58 8.75
C VAL A 63 19.44 3.54 9.16
N LEU A 64 19.88 2.38 9.67
CA LEU A 64 19.03 1.30 10.15
C LEU A 64 18.08 1.77 11.25
N PHE A 65 18.59 2.40 12.31
CA PHE A 65 17.76 2.87 13.42
C PHE A 65 16.87 4.05 13.04
N CYS A 66 17.31 4.94 12.14
CA CYS A 66 16.47 6.02 11.64
C CYS A 66 15.30 5.47 10.81
N ALA A 67 15.58 4.62 9.82
CA ALA A 67 14.55 4.03 8.96
C ALA A 67 13.55 3.18 9.76
N THR A 68 14.00 2.46 10.81
CA THR A 68 13.12 1.59 11.60
C THR A 68 12.40 2.31 12.76
N LEU A 69 12.99 3.34 13.39
CA LEU A 69 12.43 3.98 14.60
C LEU A 69 11.85 5.38 14.38
N LEU A 70 12.16 6.05 13.27
CA LEU A 70 11.72 7.42 12.99
C LEU A 70 10.72 7.53 11.85
N ASP A 71 10.72 6.57 10.91
CA ASP A 71 10.11 6.75 9.59
C ASP A 71 8.79 6.01 9.38
N ARG A 72 8.27 5.33 10.42
CA ARG A 72 6.94 4.73 10.37
C ARG A 72 5.93 5.60 11.11
N TYR A 73 5.22 6.43 10.35
CA TYR A 73 3.89 6.91 10.71
C TYR A 73 2.89 6.27 9.74
N ASP A 74 2.65 4.97 9.88
CA ASP A 74 1.53 4.31 9.21
C ASP A 74 0.27 4.51 10.06
N GLY A 75 -0.19 5.76 10.09
CA GLY A 75 -1.45 6.14 10.71
C GLY A 75 -2.60 6.04 9.71
N SER A 76 -3.20 4.86 9.57
CA SER A 76 -4.58 4.69 9.07
C SER A 76 -5.19 3.29 9.27
N GLY A 77 -4.48 2.31 9.82
CA GLY A 77 -5.02 0.97 10.08
C GLY A 77 -5.27 0.72 11.58
N TRP A 78 -6.47 0.29 11.94
CA TRP A 78 -6.88 0.05 13.34
C TRP A 78 -6.07 -1.03 14.08
N TRP A 79 -5.39 -1.93 13.36
CA TRP A 79 -4.40 -2.86 13.94
C TRP A 79 -3.19 -2.13 14.55
N ALA A 80 -2.97 -0.86 14.20
CA ALA A 80 -1.99 0.04 14.81
C ALA A 80 -2.09 0.10 16.34
N GLN A 81 -3.28 -0.17 16.88
CA GLN A 81 -3.57 0.00 18.31
C GLN A 81 -3.38 -1.27 19.15
N ARG A 82 -3.25 -2.46 18.55
CA ARG A 82 -3.18 -3.75 19.29
C ARG A 82 -1.79 -4.34 19.48
N GLY A 83 -0.73 -3.56 19.24
CA GLY A 83 0.63 -3.85 19.71
C GLY A 83 1.36 -5.01 19.01
N PHE A 84 0.70 -6.01 18.43
CA PHE A 84 1.35 -7.09 17.69
C PHE A 84 0.56 -7.51 16.44
N LEU A 85 1.22 -7.52 15.28
CA LEU A 85 0.72 -8.19 14.08
C LEU A 85 1.21 -9.65 14.07
N PRO A 86 0.33 -10.62 13.76
CA PRO A 86 0.73 -12.01 13.66
C PRO A 86 1.68 -12.23 12.48
N LEU A 87 2.45 -13.32 12.55
CA LEU A 87 3.33 -13.72 11.47
C LEU A 87 2.51 -13.99 10.19
N PHE A 88 3.02 -13.47 9.07
CA PHE A 88 2.46 -13.44 7.73
C PHE A 88 1.27 -12.49 7.52
N TYR A 89 1.01 -11.56 8.44
CA TYR A 89 0.00 -10.52 8.21
C TYR A 89 0.34 -9.68 6.98
N SER A 90 1.54 -9.09 6.93
CA SER A 90 1.95 -8.16 5.87
C SER A 90 2.08 -8.90 4.53
N TYR A 91 2.41 -10.19 4.55
CA TYR A 91 2.41 -11.03 3.35
C TYR A 91 1.01 -11.30 2.82
N ARG A 92 0.03 -11.53 3.70
CA ARG A 92 -1.38 -11.71 3.30
C ARG A 92 -2.02 -10.41 2.84
N ASP A 93 -1.68 -9.30 3.50
CA ASP A 93 -2.11 -7.97 3.08
C ASP A 93 -1.56 -7.61 1.69
N ALA A 94 -0.25 -7.84 1.47
CA ALA A 94 0.38 -7.70 0.15
C ALA A 94 -0.21 -8.66 -0.88
N TRP A 95 -0.66 -9.85 -0.48
CA TRP A 95 -1.35 -10.80 -1.36
C TRP A 95 -2.75 -10.31 -1.74
N ASN A 96 -3.56 -9.88 -0.77
CA ASN A 96 -4.94 -9.43 -0.96
C ASN A 96 -5.02 -8.17 -1.81
N SER A 97 -4.14 -7.20 -1.56
CA SER A 97 -4.05 -5.97 -2.36
C SER A 97 -3.30 -6.16 -3.68
N PHE A 98 -2.39 -7.14 -3.71
CA PHE A 98 -1.37 -7.29 -4.74
C PHE A 98 -0.61 -5.99 -5.10
N SER A 99 -0.52 -5.05 -4.16
CA SER A 99 0.12 -3.76 -4.39
C SER A 99 1.63 -3.90 -4.52
N GLU A 100 2.23 -3.26 -5.54
CA GLU A 100 3.69 -3.18 -5.68
C GLU A 100 4.33 -2.55 -4.45
N SER A 101 3.66 -1.58 -3.83
CA SER A 101 4.13 -0.89 -2.64
C SER A 101 4.25 -1.83 -1.43
N ALA A 102 3.25 -2.68 -1.21
CA ALA A 102 3.23 -3.64 -0.10
C ALA A 102 4.34 -4.70 -0.27
N TRP A 103 4.48 -5.26 -1.48
CA TRP A 103 5.56 -6.20 -1.78
C TRP A 103 6.96 -5.57 -1.67
N ARG A 104 7.11 -4.34 -2.16
CA ARG A 104 8.36 -3.57 -2.05
C ARG A 104 8.77 -3.38 -0.60
N ASN A 105 7.83 -3.07 0.29
CA ASN A 105 8.12 -2.87 1.72
C ASN A 105 8.69 -4.14 2.36
N ILE A 106 8.10 -5.31 2.08
CA ILE A 106 8.63 -6.61 2.54
C ILE A 106 10.07 -6.83 2.06
N VAL A 107 10.34 -6.59 0.77
CA VAL A 107 11.67 -6.75 0.19
C VAL A 107 12.68 -5.76 0.80
N LEU A 108 12.29 -4.51 1.01
CA LEU A 108 13.14 -3.50 1.63
C LEU A 108 13.51 -3.88 3.07
N ASN A 109 12.59 -4.46 3.85
CA ASN A 109 12.89 -4.96 5.20
C ASN A 109 13.95 -6.08 5.17
N ILE A 110 13.84 -7.03 4.22
CA ILE A 110 14.88 -8.04 4.02
C ILE A 110 16.22 -7.39 3.65
N LEU A 111 16.24 -6.48 2.67
CA LEU A 111 17.46 -5.84 2.19
C LEU A 111 18.15 -4.99 3.25
N LEU A 112 17.38 -4.36 4.15
CA LEU A 112 17.89 -3.49 5.21
C LEU A 112 18.85 -4.21 6.16
N PHE A 113 18.68 -5.52 6.38
CA PHE A 113 19.54 -6.32 7.26
C PHE A 113 20.65 -7.11 6.55
N VAL A 114 20.66 -7.14 5.21
CA VAL A 114 21.76 -7.75 4.43
C VAL A 114 23.13 -7.13 4.80
N PRO A 115 23.29 -5.80 4.93
CA PRO A 115 24.55 -5.22 5.37
C PRO A 115 24.99 -5.67 6.76
N LEU A 116 24.08 -5.84 7.73
CA LEU A 116 24.43 -6.33 9.07
C LEU A 116 25.06 -7.73 9.00
N GLY A 117 24.41 -8.64 8.27
CA GLY A 117 24.89 -10.01 8.06
C GLY A 117 26.26 -10.08 7.38
N PHE A 118 26.56 -9.10 6.51
CA PHE A 118 27.83 -9.00 5.79
C PHE A 118 28.96 -8.34 6.61
N LEU A 119 28.67 -7.21 7.25
CA LEU A 119 29.66 -6.35 7.89
C LEU A 119 30.19 -6.92 9.21
N LEU A 120 29.35 -7.59 10.00
CA LEU A 120 29.75 -8.19 11.28
C LEU A 120 30.92 -9.19 11.13
N PRO A 121 30.81 -10.26 10.31
CA PRO A 121 31.90 -11.23 10.14
C PRO A 121 33.12 -10.67 9.38
N LEU A 122 32.96 -9.55 8.67
CA LEU A 122 34.05 -8.87 7.97
C LEU A 122 35.08 -8.30 8.96
N GLY A 123 34.62 -7.50 9.93
CA GLY A 123 35.49 -6.87 10.94
C GLY A 123 35.77 -7.73 12.17
N MET A 124 34.82 -8.57 12.58
CA MET A 124 34.88 -9.26 13.87
C MET A 124 35.02 -10.79 13.72
N LYS A 125 36.12 -11.35 14.27
CA LYS A 125 36.41 -12.79 14.14
C LYS A 125 35.33 -13.70 14.76
N ARG A 126 34.69 -13.27 15.85
CA ARG A 126 33.64 -14.05 16.55
C ARG A 126 32.42 -14.31 15.67
N PHE A 127 32.05 -13.32 14.85
CA PHE A 127 30.90 -13.35 13.95
C PHE A 127 31.16 -14.20 12.68
N ARG A 128 32.39 -14.68 12.46
CA ARG A 128 32.68 -15.59 11.33
C ARG A 128 32.12 -17.00 11.48
N ARG A 129 31.45 -17.27 12.60
CA ARG A 129 30.60 -18.45 12.81
C ARG A 129 29.17 -18.01 12.48
N PHE A 130 28.55 -18.66 11.49
CA PHE A 130 27.23 -18.27 10.96
C PHE A 130 26.20 -18.05 12.07
N TRP A 131 26.11 -18.97 13.02
CA TRP A 131 25.14 -18.90 14.12
C TRP A 131 25.33 -17.68 15.03
N VAL A 132 26.55 -17.15 15.16
CA VAL A 132 26.81 -15.94 15.97
C VAL A 132 26.26 -14.72 15.25
N THR A 133 26.42 -14.63 13.93
CA THR A 133 25.84 -13.55 13.13
C THR A 133 24.33 -13.65 13.09
N TYR A 134 23.79 -14.86 12.94
CA TYR A 134 22.34 -15.08 12.92
C TYR A 134 21.71 -14.67 14.25
N LEU A 135 22.28 -15.13 15.37
CA LEU A 135 21.83 -14.73 16.70
C LEU A 135 21.90 -13.21 16.91
N ALA A 136 22.96 -12.56 16.42
CA ALA A 136 23.08 -11.11 16.53
C ALA A 136 22.04 -10.35 15.70
N GLY A 137 21.74 -10.81 14.48
CA GLY A 137 20.66 -10.24 13.68
C GLY A 137 19.29 -10.44 14.33
N LEU A 138 19.02 -11.64 14.85
CA LEU A 138 17.78 -11.95 15.57
C LEU A 138 17.61 -11.06 16.81
N LEU A 139 18.64 -10.94 17.64
CA LEU A 139 18.60 -10.09 18.83
C LEU A 139 18.46 -8.61 18.46
N CYS A 140 19.10 -8.17 17.37
CA CYS A 140 19.00 -6.79 16.92
C CYS A 140 17.61 -6.44 16.41
N THR A 141 16.97 -7.32 15.63
CA THR A 141 15.61 -7.08 15.13
C THR A 141 14.59 -7.14 16.28
N VAL A 142 14.70 -8.12 17.18
CA VAL A 142 13.84 -8.18 18.39
C VAL A 142 14.02 -6.92 19.25
N PHE A 143 15.25 -6.41 19.36
CA PHE A 143 15.50 -5.14 20.06
C PHE A 143 14.79 -3.96 19.37
N ILE A 144 14.83 -3.87 18.05
CA ILE A 144 14.15 -2.79 17.30
C ILE A 144 12.64 -2.83 17.54
N GLU A 145 11.99 -4.00 17.40
CA GLU A 145 10.56 -4.16 17.66
C GLU A 145 10.20 -3.81 19.11
N MET A 146 10.98 -4.27 20.08
CA MET A 146 10.78 -3.91 21.49
C MET A 146 10.88 -2.39 21.72
N MET A 147 11.81 -1.71 21.03
CA MET A 147 11.94 -0.26 21.12
C MET A 147 10.75 0.46 20.47
N GLN A 148 10.25 -0.02 19.34
CA GLN A 148 9.05 0.55 18.68
C GLN A 148 7.82 0.46 19.60
N LEU A 149 7.63 -0.67 20.28
CA LEU A 149 6.58 -0.85 21.29
C LEU A 149 6.71 0.13 22.46
N ILE A 150 7.91 0.24 23.03
CA ILE A 150 8.16 1.11 24.20
C ILE A 150 7.99 2.59 23.82
N LEU A 151 8.39 2.97 22.61
CA LEU A 151 8.31 4.34 22.12
C LEU A 151 6.93 4.71 21.57
N GLN A 152 5.99 3.75 21.51
CA GLN A 152 4.65 3.91 20.91
C GLN A 152 4.71 4.44 19.47
N ARG A 153 5.71 3.99 18.70
CA ARG A 153 5.98 4.46 17.33
C ARG A 153 5.55 3.49 16.25
N GLY A 154 4.77 2.48 16.59
CA GLY A 154 4.26 1.49 15.64
C GLY A 154 3.77 0.22 16.33
N VAL A 155 3.33 -0.74 15.51
CA VAL A 155 2.99 -2.10 15.93
C VAL A 155 4.25 -2.95 15.84
N ALA A 156 4.44 -3.88 16.78
CA ALA A 156 5.46 -4.90 16.58
C ALA A 156 5.01 -5.88 15.50
N GLU A 157 5.80 -5.97 14.42
CA GLU A 157 5.50 -6.82 13.28
C GLU A 157 6.38 -8.07 13.35
N LEU A 158 5.77 -9.23 13.61
CA LEU A 158 6.51 -10.48 13.56
C LEU A 158 7.12 -10.75 12.16
N ASP A 159 6.49 -10.20 11.12
CA ASP A 159 7.01 -10.20 9.76
C ASP A 159 8.31 -9.43 9.62
N ASP A 160 8.49 -8.31 10.33
CA ASP A 160 9.73 -7.54 10.30
C ASP A 160 10.87 -8.30 10.99
N ILE A 161 10.60 -8.97 12.11
CA ILE A 161 11.55 -9.90 12.74
C ILE A 161 12.00 -10.97 11.73
N PHE A 162 11.05 -11.59 11.04
CA PHE A 162 11.32 -12.63 10.06
C PHE A 162 12.13 -12.11 8.88
N ASN A 163 11.71 -11.00 8.26
CA ASN A 163 12.34 -10.37 7.10
C ASN A 163 13.77 -9.92 7.41
N ASN A 164 13.96 -9.22 8.53
CA ASN A 164 15.27 -8.74 8.98
C ASN A 164 16.22 -9.91 9.31
N PHE A 165 15.69 -10.97 9.92
CA PHE A 165 16.46 -12.18 10.18
C PHE A 165 16.88 -12.87 8.87
N LEU A 166 15.98 -12.98 7.90
CA LEU A 166 16.26 -13.52 6.56
C LEU A 166 17.32 -12.68 5.84
N GLY A 167 17.22 -11.36 5.91
CA GLY A 167 18.22 -10.40 5.42
C GLY A 167 19.61 -10.64 6.02
N THR A 168 19.68 -10.82 7.34
CA THR A 168 20.94 -11.15 8.03
C THR A 168 21.54 -12.46 7.50
N MET A 169 20.71 -13.48 7.28
CA MET A 169 21.15 -14.77 6.77
C MET A 169 21.73 -14.65 5.36
N ILE A 170 21.05 -13.90 4.48
CA ILE A 170 21.48 -13.59 3.11
C ILE A 170 22.81 -12.82 3.13
N GLY A 171 22.92 -11.77 3.96
CA GLY A 171 24.13 -10.98 4.13
C GLY A 171 25.35 -11.80 4.55
N TYR A 172 25.16 -12.75 5.46
CA TYR A 172 26.23 -13.68 5.85
C TYR A 172 26.59 -14.63 4.70
N GLY A 173 25.61 -15.08 3.92
CA GLY A 173 25.82 -15.83 2.68
C GLY A 173 26.71 -15.08 1.69
N CYS A 174 26.45 -13.79 1.46
CA CYS A 174 27.29 -12.91 0.64
C CYS A 174 28.72 -12.80 1.20
N TYR A 175 28.86 -12.63 2.52
CA TYR A 175 30.17 -12.63 3.17
C TYR A 175 30.93 -13.95 2.94
N ALA A 176 30.23 -15.09 3.03
CA ALA A 176 30.83 -16.41 2.83
C ALA A 176 31.35 -16.59 1.40
N VAL A 177 30.62 -16.10 0.39
CA VAL A 177 31.07 -16.08 -1.01
C VAL A 177 32.35 -15.25 -1.16
N VAL A 178 32.34 -13.99 -0.69
CA VAL A 178 33.53 -13.12 -0.76
C VAL A 178 34.73 -13.74 -0.04
N ARG A 179 34.51 -14.34 1.13
CA ARG A 179 35.56 -15.05 1.87
C ARG A 179 36.08 -16.26 1.11
N SER A 180 35.20 -17.02 0.44
CA SER A 180 35.56 -18.19 -0.36
C SER A 180 36.42 -17.78 -1.57
N ILE A 181 36.00 -16.74 -2.31
CA ILE A 181 36.76 -16.17 -3.43
C ILE A 181 38.17 -15.75 -2.96
N ARG A 182 38.27 -15.00 -1.87
CA ARG A 182 39.57 -14.60 -1.30
C ARG A 182 40.44 -15.80 -0.90
N ASN A 183 39.83 -16.85 -0.34
CA ASN A 183 40.55 -18.06 0.03
C ASN A 183 41.04 -18.83 -1.21
N ALA A 184 40.23 -18.93 -2.25
CA ALA A 184 40.58 -19.56 -3.52
C ALA A 184 41.74 -18.82 -4.21
N LEU A 185 41.69 -17.48 -4.25
CA LEU A 185 42.80 -16.64 -4.74
C LEU A 185 44.10 -16.84 -3.94
N ALA A 186 43.99 -17.24 -2.67
CA ALA A 186 45.13 -17.56 -1.81
C ALA A 186 45.52 -19.06 -1.84
N GLY A 187 45.01 -19.83 -2.81
CA GLY A 187 45.33 -21.26 -2.98
C GLY A 187 44.73 -22.20 -1.94
N LYS A 188 43.74 -21.75 -1.15
CA LYS A 188 43.08 -22.58 -0.13
C LYS A 188 41.87 -23.31 -0.72
N LYS A 189 41.69 -24.57 -0.34
CA LYS A 189 40.52 -25.36 -0.73
C LYS A 189 39.22 -24.74 -0.19
N ALA A 190 38.22 -24.63 -1.05
CA ALA A 190 36.86 -24.23 -0.68
C ALA A 190 36.04 -25.45 -0.23
N ASP A 191 35.00 -25.21 0.56
CA ASP A 191 33.99 -26.18 0.95
C ASP A 191 32.69 -25.83 0.21
N PRO A 192 32.41 -26.46 -0.95
CA PRO A 192 31.28 -26.10 -1.80
C PRO A 192 29.94 -26.47 -1.17
N LEU A 193 29.87 -27.55 -0.38
CA LEU A 193 28.64 -27.98 0.29
C LEU A 193 28.21 -26.96 1.35
N ARG A 194 29.16 -26.50 2.16
CA ARG A 194 28.88 -25.45 3.14
C ARG A 194 28.51 -24.13 2.47
N LEU A 195 29.18 -23.78 1.37
CA LEU A 195 28.91 -22.53 0.66
C LEU A 195 27.49 -22.54 0.05
N THR A 196 27.11 -23.63 -0.59
CA THR A 196 25.76 -23.82 -1.15
C THR A 196 24.68 -23.81 -0.07
N ALA A 197 24.91 -24.48 1.06
CA ALA A 197 23.98 -24.43 2.20
C ALA A 197 23.75 -23.00 2.73
N LEU A 198 24.77 -22.15 2.73
CA LEU A 198 24.66 -20.75 3.14
C LEU A 198 23.93 -19.85 2.12
N GLN A 199 23.68 -20.34 0.90
CA GLN A 199 22.86 -19.63 -0.09
C GLN A 199 21.39 -20.06 -0.08
N ILE A 200 21.02 -21.10 0.69
CA ILE A 200 19.62 -21.56 0.80
C ILE A 200 18.66 -20.40 1.15
N PRO A 201 18.97 -19.48 2.08
CA PRO A 201 18.08 -18.36 2.38
C PRO A 201 17.83 -17.44 1.18
N LEU A 202 18.88 -17.12 0.42
CA LEU A 202 18.77 -16.26 -0.77
C LEU A 202 17.94 -16.95 -1.87
N ILE A 203 18.29 -18.20 -2.18
CA ILE A 203 17.60 -18.97 -3.23
C ILE A 203 16.14 -19.22 -2.83
N GLY A 204 15.89 -19.63 -1.58
CA GLY A 204 14.55 -19.87 -1.08
C GLY A 204 13.68 -18.62 -1.11
N THR A 205 14.24 -17.46 -0.73
CA THR A 205 13.53 -16.16 -0.82
C THR A 205 13.17 -15.82 -2.26
N GLY A 206 14.13 -15.95 -3.19
CA GLY A 206 13.87 -15.68 -4.61
C GLY A 206 12.81 -16.62 -5.21
N LEU A 207 12.90 -17.92 -4.92
CA LEU A 207 11.92 -18.90 -5.38
C LEU A 207 10.53 -18.66 -4.80
N MET A 208 10.44 -18.23 -3.54
CA MET A 208 9.17 -17.88 -2.90
C MET A 208 8.49 -16.72 -3.64
N PHE A 209 9.19 -15.61 -3.90
CA PHE A 209 8.62 -14.48 -4.63
C PHE A 209 8.26 -14.84 -6.08
N LEU A 210 9.08 -15.66 -6.75
CA LEU A 210 8.76 -16.17 -8.08
C LEU A 210 7.51 -17.05 -8.07
N ALA A 211 7.35 -17.91 -7.06
CA ALA A 211 6.17 -18.74 -6.91
C ALA A 211 4.91 -17.89 -6.66
N ILE A 212 4.98 -16.89 -5.78
CA ILE A 212 3.88 -15.95 -5.51
C ILE A 212 3.45 -15.25 -6.81
N ALA A 213 4.41 -14.69 -7.56
CA ALA A 213 4.13 -14.01 -8.82
C ALA A 213 3.54 -14.97 -9.87
N ALA A 214 4.07 -16.20 -9.98
CA ALA A 214 3.56 -17.20 -10.91
C ALA A 214 2.13 -17.64 -10.56
N VAL A 215 1.84 -17.90 -9.28
CA VAL A 215 0.49 -18.25 -8.81
C VAL A 215 -0.47 -17.12 -9.13
N TYR A 216 -0.11 -15.88 -8.80
CA TYR A 216 -0.95 -14.71 -9.10
C TYR A 216 -1.20 -14.54 -10.59
N GLN A 217 -0.16 -14.65 -11.43
CA GLN A 217 -0.28 -14.51 -12.87
C GLN A 217 -1.22 -15.56 -13.50
N HIS A 218 -1.28 -16.76 -12.91
CA HIS A 218 -2.15 -17.84 -13.36
C HIS A 218 -3.59 -17.77 -12.83
N GLN A 219 -3.89 -16.94 -11.83
CA GLN A 219 -5.28 -16.72 -11.40
C GLN A 219 -6.09 -16.05 -12.52
N GLU A 220 -7.35 -16.45 -12.71
CA GLU A 220 -8.25 -15.80 -13.67
C GLU A 220 -8.61 -14.39 -13.19
N LEU A 221 -9.09 -14.30 -11.95
CA LEU A 221 -9.43 -13.06 -11.26
C LEU A 221 -8.28 -12.57 -10.37
N GLY A 222 -8.36 -11.31 -9.94
CA GLY A 222 -7.48 -10.74 -8.93
C GLY A 222 -7.92 -11.10 -7.51
N ASN A 223 -7.18 -10.58 -6.54
CA ASN A 223 -7.49 -10.72 -5.13
C ASN A 223 -8.28 -9.49 -4.64
N LEU A 224 -9.15 -9.70 -3.66
CA LEU A 224 -9.90 -8.63 -3.00
C LEU A 224 -9.18 -8.17 -1.73
N THR A 225 -8.97 -6.86 -1.59
CA THR A 225 -8.37 -6.21 -0.41
C THR A 225 -9.15 -6.51 0.87
N LEU A 226 -10.48 -6.62 0.77
CA LEU A 226 -11.38 -6.91 1.89
C LEU A 226 -11.36 -8.36 2.38
N SER A 227 -10.59 -9.24 1.74
CA SER A 227 -10.41 -10.61 2.20
C SER A 227 -9.79 -10.61 3.61
N TRP A 228 -10.36 -11.40 4.52
CA TRP A 228 -9.90 -11.45 5.90
C TRP A 228 -8.48 -12.00 6.01
N ILE A 229 -7.65 -11.39 6.87
CA ILE A 229 -6.25 -11.79 7.08
C ILE A 229 -6.09 -12.57 8.38
N VAL A 230 -6.71 -12.06 9.44
CA VAL A 230 -6.70 -12.63 10.79
C VAL A 230 -8.15 -12.79 11.22
N ARG A 231 -8.43 -13.91 11.87
CA ARG A 231 -9.74 -14.14 12.48
C ARG A 231 -9.95 -13.10 13.59
N GLN A 232 -11.05 -12.37 13.53
CA GLN A 232 -11.46 -11.45 14.59
C GLN A 232 -11.80 -12.24 15.85
N ASP A 233 -11.48 -11.64 17.00
CA ASP A 233 -11.89 -12.19 18.29
C ASP A 233 -13.38 -11.91 18.49
N MET A 234 -14.19 -12.96 18.38
CA MET A 234 -15.65 -12.91 18.52
C MET A 234 -16.10 -13.43 19.88
N ASP A 235 -15.18 -13.72 20.81
CA ASP A 235 -15.52 -14.22 22.13
C ASP A 235 -16.27 -13.12 22.91
N GLY A 236 -17.53 -13.40 23.25
CA GLY A 236 -18.40 -12.45 23.97
C GLY A 236 -19.09 -11.42 23.07
N VAL A 237 -18.93 -11.51 21.74
CA VAL A 237 -19.66 -10.68 20.78
C VAL A 237 -20.94 -11.41 20.37
N GLU A 238 -22.10 -10.81 20.63
CA GLU A 238 -23.38 -11.34 20.17
C GLU A 238 -23.70 -10.80 18.76
N VAL A 239 -23.72 -11.67 17.76
CA VAL A 239 -24.10 -11.29 16.39
C VAL A 239 -25.59 -11.58 16.20
N ARG A 240 -26.37 -10.54 15.94
CA ARG A 240 -27.82 -10.59 15.71
C ARG A 240 -28.17 -10.04 14.34
N SER A 241 -29.35 -10.41 13.86
CA SER A 241 -29.95 -9.81 12.68
C SER A 241 -31.47 -9.75 12.83
N SER A 242 -32.07 -8.69 12.30
CA SER A 242 -33.53 -8.61 12.11
C SER A 242 -34.01 -9.26 10.80
N ALA A 243 -33.08 -9.59 9.90
CA ALA A 243 -33.35 -10.15 8.57
C ALA A 243 -33.19 -11.68 8.53
N SER A 244 -33.86 -12.31 7.58
CA SER A 244 -33.65 -13.73 7.26
C SER A 244 -32.65 -13.86 6.11
N TYR A 245 -31.59 -14.65 6.31
CA TYR A 245 -30.59 -14.93 5.28
C TYR A 245 -30.93 -16.20 4.53
N SER A 246 -30.89 -16.13 3.19
CA SER A 246 -31.15 -17.28 2.34
C SER A 246 -29.99 -18.29 2.37
N ASP A 247 -30.34 -19.58 2.38
CA ASP A 247 -29.41 -20.71 2.16
C ASP A 247 -29.23 -21.03 0.66
N GLU A 248 -29.88 -20.28 -0.24
CA GLU A 248 -29.78 -20.53 -1.68
C GLU A 248 -28.38 -20.19 -2.19
N GLU A 249 -27.72 -21.19 -2.75
CA GLU A 249 -26.54 -21.01 -3.61
C GLU A 249 -27.00 -20.49 -4.98
N GLY A 250 -26.16 -19.66 -5.59
CA GLY A 250 -26.46 -19.04 -6.88
C GLY A 250 -25.21 -18.76 -7.70
N GLU A 251 -25.41 -18.06 -8.80
CA GLU A 251 -24.34 -17.48 -9.59
C GLU A 251 -24.53 -15.96 -9.65
N ALA A 252 -23.42 -15.23 -9.69
CA ALA A 252 -23.42 -13.79 -9.89
C ALA A 252 -22.42 -13.41 -11.00
N PRO A 253 -22.76 -12.42 -11.83
CA PRO A 253 -21.85 -11.94 -12.87
C PRO A 253 -20.65 -11.26 -12.22
N VAL A 254 -19.48 -11.48 -12.81
CA VAL A 254 -18.29 -10.66 -12.62
C VAL A 254 -18.18 -9.72 -13.82
N TYR A 255 -17.75 -8.50 -13.56
CA TYR A 255 -17.54 -7.48 -14.61
C TYR A 255 -16.07 -7.12 -14.73
N ARG A 256 -15.68 -6.59 -15.88
CA ARG A 256 -14.32 -6.15 -16.15
C ARG A 256 -14.29 -4.63 -16.28
N LEU A 257 -13.40 -4.01 -15.52
CA LEU A 257 -13.10 -2.59 -15.67
C LEU A 257 -12.15 -2.39 -16.83
N ARG A 258 -12.37 -1.31 -17.57
CA ARG A 258 -11.35 -0.76 -18.46
C ARG A 258 -10.24 -0.17 -17.60
N VAL A 259 -8.99 -0.50 -17.90
CA VAL A 259 -7.82 0.08 -17.24
C VAL A 259 -6.98 0.77 -18.30
N LEU A 260 -6.86 2.08 -18.19
CA LEU A 260 -6.08 2.89 -19.13
C LEU A 260 -4.58 2.66 -18.92
N ALA A 261 -3.84 2.51 -20.02
CA ALA A 261 -2.40 2.70 -19.98
C ALA A 261 -2.06 4.19 -19.74
N PRO A 262 -0.88 4.52 -19.17
CA PRO A 262 -0.49 5.91 -18.93
C PRO A 262 -0.52 6.81 -20.18
N GLU A 263 -0.21 6.24 -21.35
CA GLU A 263 -0.29 6.96 -22.64
C GLU A 263 -1.75 7.19 -23.08
N GLU A 264 -2.65 6.21 -22.87
CA GLU A 264 -4.08 6.37 -23.16
C GLU A 264 -4.71 7.43 -22.25
N SER A 265 -4.32 7.47 -20.97
CA SER A 265 -4.74 8.54 -20.05
C SER A 265 -4.25 9.92 -20.48
N ARG A 266 -3.06 10.02 -21.09
CA ARG A 266 -2.55 11.27 -21.65
C ARG A 266 -3.38 11.70 -22.87
N GLU A 267 -3.66 10.77 -23.78
CA GLU A 267 -4.50 11.03 -24.95
C GLU A 267 -5.91 11.45 -24.55
N PHE A 268 -6.49 10.81 -23.53
CA PHE A 268 -7.75 11.21 -22.91
C PHE A 268 -7.70 12.65 -22.41
N ALA A 269 -6.67 13.01 -21.62
CA ALA A 269 -6.54 14.37 -21.09
C ALA A 269 -6.36 15.42 -22.19
N GLU A 270 -5.60 15.12 -23.24
CA GLU A 270 -5.43 16.02 -24.39
C GLU A 270 -6.76 16.25 -25.11
N GLN A 271 -7.52 15.19 -25.38
CA GLN A 271 -8.84 15.28 -26.01
C GLN A 271 -9.84 16.01 -25.10
N PHE A 272 -9.81 15.73 -23.80
CA PHE A 272 -10.65 16.38 -22.80
C PHE A 272 -10.41 17.89 -22.78
N PHE A 273 -9.16 18.35 -22.68
CA PHE A 273 -8.87 19.79 -22.71
C PHE A 273 -9.23 20.43 -24.05
N ALA A 274 -8.91 19.76 -25.17
CA ALA A 274 -9.21 20.28 -26.50
C ALA A 274 -10.73 20.46 -26.73
N ALA A 275 -11.56 19.52 -26.24
CA ALA A 275 -13.01 19.63 -26.30
C ALA A 275 -13.56 20.87 -25.59
N HIS A 276 -12.86 21.34 -24.55
CA HIS A 276 -13.20 22.53 -23.76
C HIS A 276 -12.40 23.78 -24.18
N GLY A 277 -11.76 23.76 -25.34
CA GLY A 277 -10.98 24.89 -25.87
C GLY A 277 -9.72 25.22 -25.06
N GLN A 278 -9.23 24.28 -24.26
CA GLN A 278 -8.03 24.38 -23.43
C GLN A 278 -6.86 23.62 -24.05
N THR A 279 -5.64 23.94 -23.61
CA THR A 279 -4.42 23.28 -24.11
C THR A 279 -3.73 22.53 -22.99
N LEU A 280 -3.42 21.24 -23.19
CA LEU A 280 -2.63 20.46 -22.24
C LEU A 280 -1.23 21.07 -22.04
N ASP A 281 -0.85 21.35 -20.80
CA ASP A 281 0.49 21.79 -20.43
C ASP A 281 1.41 20.58 -20.21
N GLU A 282 2.17 20.24 -21.26
CA GLU A 282 3.13 19.12 -21.20
C GLU A 282 4.22 19.27 -20.12
N SER A 283 4.47 20.48 -19.62
CA SER A 283 5.46 20.70 -18.56
C SER A 283 4.94 20.33 -17.17
N ARG A 284 3.62 20.13 -17.04
CA ARG A 284 2.91 19.84 -15.79
C ARG A 284 2.08 18.58 -15.98
N ILE A 285 2.78 17.44 -16.06
CA ILE A 285 2.15 16.12 -16.03
C ILE A 285 2.77 15.33 -14.88
N ASP A 286 1.93 14.92 -13.94
CA ASP A 286 2.34 14.12 -12.80
C ASP A 286 1.65 12.75 -12.86
N GLN A 287 2.37 11.76 -13.37
CA GLN A 287 1.88 10.37 -13.43
C GLN A 287 2.26 9.59 -12.17
N TYR A 288 1.29 8.87 -11.63
CA TYR A 288 1.43 7.93 -10.52
C TYR A 288 1.06 6.51 -10.99
N GLU A 289 1.09 5.56 -10.05
CA GLU A 289 0.80 4.14 -10.29
C GLU A 289 -0.62 3.91 -10.81
N ASN A 290 -1.61 4.59 -10.22
CA ASN A 290 -3.04 4.40 -10.52
C ASN A 290 -3.74 5.64 -11.06
N THR A 291 -3.08 6.79 -11.00
CA THR A 291 -3.71 8.09 -11.30
C THR A 291 -2.70 8.97 -12.03
N ALA A 292 -3.17 9.81 -12.93
CA ALA A 292 -2.37 10.87 -13.53
C ALA A 292 -3.03 12.23 -13.30
N PHE A 293 -2.22 13.24 -13.04
CA PHE A 293 -2.65 14.62 -12.94
C PHE A 293 -2.11 15.40 -14.13
N TYR A 294 -3.02 16.13 -14.76
CA TYR A 294 -2.79 16.95 -15.93
C TYR A 294 -3.26 18.36 -15.65
N TRP A 295 -2.57 19.34 -16.22
CA TRP A 295 -2.96 20.74 -16.15
C TRP A 295 -3.10 21.32 -17.53
N SER A 296 -4.03 22.26 -17.67
CA SER A 296 -4.08 23.11 -18.86
C SER A 296 -3.16 24.32 -18.71
N VAL A 297 -2.77 24.91 -19.84
CA VAL A 297 -2.01 26.18 -19.89
C VAL A 297 -2.80 27.31 -19.22
N GLU A 298 -4.13 27.23 -19.29
CA GLU A 298 -5.09 28.13 -18.65
C GLU A 298 -5.11 27.97 -17.11
N GLY A 299 -4.52 26.90 -16.58
CA GLY A 299 -4.33 26.66 -15.15
C GLY A 299 -5.25 25.61 -14.55
N ASN A 300 -6.24 25.12 -15.29
CA ASN A 300 -7.21 24.13 -14.81
C ASN A 300 -6.56 22.76 -14.61
N SER A 301 -7.15 21.93 -13.76
CA SER A 301 -6.60 20.62 -13.41
C SER A 301 -7.56 19.49 -13.74
N LEU A 302 -7.00 18.38 -14.22
CA LEU A 302 -7.68 17.12 -14.47
C LEU A 302 -6.88 15.99 -13.81
N ALA A 303 -7.49 15.27 -12.89
CA ALA A 303 -6.99 14.01 -12.38
C ALA A 303 -7.75 12.87 -13.05
N VAL A 304 -7.04 11.83 -13.51
CA VAL A 304 -7.62 10.66 -14.16
C VAL A 304 -7.10 9.42 -13.46
N ASP A 305 -8.01 8.61 -12.94
CA ASP A 305 -7.68 7.28 -12.43
C ASP A 305 -7.72 6.27 -13.57
N TYR A 306 -6.67 5.47 -13.67
CA TYR A 306 -6.52 4.53 -14.77
C TYR A 306 -7.59 3.43 -14.73
N ALA A 307 -7.94 2.95 -13.54
CA ALA A 307 -8.94 1.91 -13.36
C ALA A 307 -10.34 2.53 -13.42
N GLY A 308 -11.12 2.12 -14.42
CA GLY A 308 -12.48 2.58 -14.64
C GLY A 308 -12.61 3.91 -15.38
N GLU A 309 -11.50 4.53 -15.80
CA GLU A 309 -11.50 5.83 -16.51
C GLU A 309 -12.27 6.92 -15.72
N THR A 310 -12.22 6.85 -14.38
CA THR A 310 -12.80 7.88 -13.51
C THR A 310 -11.91 9.10 -13.48
N TRP A 311 -12.50 10.28 -13.26
CA TRP A 311 -11.76 11.53 -13.35
C TRP A 311 -12.36 12.62 -12.47
N SER A 312 -11.51 13.57 -12.11
CA SER A 312 -11.87 14.78 -11.38
C SER A 312 -11.31 15.99 -12.11
N TYR A 313 -12.18 16.92 -12.46
CA TYR A 313 -11.83 18.16 -13.13
C TYR A 313 -12.13 19.37 -12.23
N THR A 314 -11.27 20.39 -12.31
CA THR A 314 -11.52 21.68 -11.65
C THR A 314 -11.16 22.83 -12.59
N ASP A 315 -12.17 23.64 -12.92
CA ASP A 315 -12.00 24.97 -13.47
C ASP A 315 -11.65 25.92 -12.33
N ILE A 316 -10.40 26.37 -12.27
CA ILE A 316 -9.91 27.21 -11.18
C ILE A 316 -10.61 28.56 -11.18
N SER A 317 -10.99 29.09 -12.35
CA SER A 317 -11.63 30.41 -12.46
C SER A 317 -13.07 30.42 -11.93
N LEU A 318 -13.75 29.27 -11.99
CA LEU A 318 -15.09 29.11 -11.43
C LEU A 318 -15.04 28.65 -9.98
N ALA A 319 -14.20 27.67 -9.64
CA ALA A 319 -14.06 27.15 -8.29
C ALA A 319 -13.51 28.20 -7.30
N TYR A 320 -12.67 29.11 -7.78
CA TYR A 320 -12.08 30.20 -7.00
C TYR A 320 -12.24 31.54 -7.74
N PRO A 321 -13.47 32.06 -7.86
CA PRO A 321 -13.74 33.23 -8.66
C PRO A 321 -13.20 34.50 -7.99
N GLU A 322 -12.75 35.46 -8.81
CA GLU A 322 -12.42 36.80 -8.32
C GLU A 322 -13.66 37.52 -7.76
N GLU A 323 -13.47 38.61 -7.00
CA GLU A 323 -14.58 39.38 -6.43
C GLU A 323 -15.59 39.81 -7.51
N GLY A 324 -16.86 39.41 -7.33
CA GLY A 324 -17.93 39.67 -8.30
C GLY A 324 -18.05 38.64 -9.43
N GLY A 325 -17.28 37.55 -9.37
CA GLY A 325 -17.36 36.43 -10.30
C GLY A 325 -18.62 35.55 -10.10
N PRO A 326 -18.78 34.53 -10.97
CA PRO A 326 -19.94 33.64 -10.98
C PRO A 326 -20.17 32.99 -9.63
N GLN A 327 -21.44 32.88 -9.23
CA GLN A 327 -21.84 32.23 -7.98
C GLN A 327 -22.43 30.85 -8.27
N PRO A 328 -22.28 29.88 -7.35
CA PRO A 328 -22.96 28.60 -7.44
C PRO A 328 -24.48 28.79 -7.52
N GLU A 329 -25.13 28.03 -8.38
CA GLU A 329 -26.58 28.04 -8.53
C GLU A 329 -27.22 27.03 -7.60
N LYS A 330 -28.15 27.49 -6.76
CA LYS A 330 -28.95 26.66 -5.85
C LYS A 330 -30.33 26.44 -6.46
N GLY A 331 -30.86 25.22 -6.37
CA GLY A 331 -32.15 24.85 -6.93
C GLY A 331 -32.18 24.69 -8.45
N ALA A 332 -31.05 24.37 -9.09
CA ALA A 332 -31.01 24.05 -10.51
C ALA A 332 -31.79 22.74 -10.79
N SER A 333 -32.43 22.65 -11.94
CA SER A 333 -33.16 21.44 -12.29
C SER A 333 -32.21 20.32 -12.72
N GLU A 334 -32.61 19.06 -12.52
CA GLU A 334 -31.85 17.89 -12.98
C GLU A 334 -31.50 17.98 -14.48
N VAL A 335 -32.44 18.50 -15.29
CA VAL A 335 -32.26 18.66 -16.74
C VAL A 335 -31.13 19.63 -17.05
N ASP A 336 -31.07 20.77 -16.36
CA ASP A 336 -30.04 21.79 -16.60
C ASP A 336 -28.64 21.23 -16.25
N VAL A 337 -28.54 20.52 -15.12
CA VAL A 337 -27.26 19.91 -14.69
C VAL A 337 -26.84 18.78 -15.62
N ARG A 338 -27.77 17.93 -16.07
CA ARG A 338 -27.48 16.88 -17.07
C ARG A 338 -27.06 17.46 -18.42
N ASP A 339 -27.73 18.52 -18.89
CA ASP A 339 -27.39 19.19 -20.14
C ASP A 339 -25.99 19.85 -20.07
N ALA A 340 -25.61 20.35 -18.89
CA ALA A 340 -24.25 20.82 -18.64
C ALA A 340 -23.25 19.66 -18.69
N LEU A 341 -23.49 18.56 -17.98
CA LEU A 341 -22.60 17.38 -17.96
C LEU A 341 -22.48 16.69 -19.32
N ALA A 342 -23.54 16.65 -20.12
CA ALA A 342 -23.54 16.06 -21.46
C ALA A 342 -22.57 16.79 -22.40
N GLN A 343 -22.39 18.10 -22.23
CA GLN A 343 -21.38 18.87 -22.99
C GLN A 343 -19.94 18.43 -22.66
N TRP A 344 -19.74 17.80 -21.51
CA TRP A 344 -18.46 17.29 -21.01
C TRP A 344 -18.25 15.81 -21.36
N GLY A 345 -19.10 15.25 -22.23
CA GLY A 345 -18.99 13.87 -22.70
C GLY A 345 -19.41 12.83 -21.67
N THR A 346 -20.18 13.22 -20.65
CA THR A 346 -20.69 12.28 -19.64
C THR A 346 -22.18 12.04 -19.88
N ASP A 347 -22.54 10.85 -20.38
CA ASP A 347 -23.94 10.44 -20.54
C ASP A 347 -24.33 9.55 -19.35
N LEU A 348 -25.05 10.14 -18.40
CA LEU A 348 -25.49 9.42 -17.20
C LEU A 348 -26.79 8.66 -17.48
N PRO A 349 -26.96 7.43 -16.96
CA PRO A 349 -28.20 6.68 -17.14
C PRO A 349 -29.40 7.46 -16.55
N ARG A 350 -30.59 7.19 -17.08
CA ARG A 350 -31.84 7.83 -16.61
C ARG A 350 -32.21 7.40 -15.20
N GLU A 351 -31.74 6.23 -14.82
CA GLU A 351 -31.93 5.58 -13.54
C GLU A 351 -31.05 6.21 -12.44
N ALA A 352 -30.07 7.05 -12.80
CA ALA A 352 -29.23 7.75 -11.83
C ALA A 352 -30.08 8.66 -10.94
N VAL A 353 -29.96 8.48 -9.63
CA VAL A 353 -30.68 9.27 -8.62
C VAL A 353 -30.02 10.63 -8.50
N PHE A 354 -30.79 11.69 -8.77
CA PHE A 354 -30.35 13.08 -8.67
C PHE A 354 -30.64 13.67 -7.29
N GLU A 355 -29.64 14.30 -6.69
CA GLU A 355 -29.74 14.99 -5.41
C GLU A 355 -29.03 16.35 -5.46
N GLU A 356 -29.70 17.40 -4.97
CA GLU A 356 -29.07 18.69 -4.67
C GLU A 356 -28.44 18.65 -3.27
N GLN A 357 -27.18 19.05 -3.19
CA GLN A 357 -26.41 19.20 -1.96
C GLN A 357 -26.21 20.68 -1.60
N GLU A 358 -25.48 20.95 -0.52
CA GLU A 358 -25.21 22.32 -0.08
C GLU A 358 -24.31 23.07 -1.08
N ASP A 359 -24.46 24.40 -1.13
CA ASP A 359 -23.58 25.31 -1.89
C ASP A 359 -23.46 25.04 -3.40
N GLY A 360 -24.57 24.63 -4.02
CA GLY A 360 -24.67 24.45 -5.48
C GLY A 360 -23.97 23.19 -5.97
N TRP A 361 -23.72 22.25 -5.07
CA TRP A 361 -23.29 20.90 -5.41
C TRP A 361 -24.49 20.03 -5.78
N TYR A 362 -24.30 19.17 -6.75
CA TYR A 362 -25.28 18.20 -7.22
C TYR A 362 -24.61 16.83 -7.33
N CYS A 363 -25.35 15.79 -7.02
CA CYS A 363 -24.87 14.41 -7.05
C CYS A 363 -25.82 13.54 -7.88
N PHE A 364 -25.22 12.67 -8.69
CA PHE A 364 -25.88 11.57 -9.38
C PHE A 364 -25.32 10.27 -8.82
N THR A 365 -26.20 9.40 -8.34
CA THR A 365 -25.81 8.08 -7.82
C THR A 365 -26.39 6.99 -8.72
N VAL A 366 -25.54 6.06 -9.14
CA VAL A 366 -25.92 4.84 -9.86
C VAL A 366 -25.55 3.65 -8.97
N ASP A 367 -26.54 2.90 -8.52
CA ASP A 367 -26.35 1.74 -7.63
C ASP A 367 -26.49 0.45 -8.43
N GLY A 368 -25.37 -0.06 -8.95
CA GLY A 368 -25.28 -1.34 -9.65
C GLY A 368 -26.26 -1.52 -10.82
N TYR A 369 -26.49 -0.48 -11.63
CA TYR A 369 -27.34 -0.59 -12.81
C TYR A 369 -26.65 -1.49 -13.85
N ALA A 370 -27.23 -2.66 -14.12
CA ALA A 370 -26.70 -3.61 -15.09
C ALA A 370 -27.67 -3.85 -16.26
N ASP A 371 -27.15 -3.84 -17.48
CA ASP A 371 -27.88 -4.12 -18.71
C ASP A 371 -27.09 -5.05 -19.66
N GLU A 372 -27.50 -5.13 -20.93
CA GLU A 372 -26.81 -5.96 -21.93
C GLU A 372 -25.39 -5.49 -22.29
N ASN A 373 -25.06 -4.23 -22.01
CA ASN A 373 -23.77 -3.60 -22.32
C ASN A 373 -22.78 -3.69 -21.14
N GLY A 374 -23.26 -3.97 -19.93
CA GLY A 374 -22.39 -4.05 -18.77
C GLY A 374 -23.06 -3.67 -17.46
N MET A 375 -22.27 -3.13 -16.54
CA MET A 375 -22.73 -2.55 -15.29
C MET A 375 -22.13 -1.16 -15.09
N MET A 376 -22.99 -0.24 -14.65
CA MET A 376 -22.62 1.09 -14.19
C MET A 376 -22.85 1.19 -12.69
N ASP A 377 -21.87 1.70 -11.97
CA ASP A 377 -21.96 1.88 -10.52
C ASP A 377 -21.06 3.02 -10.05
N GLY A 378 -21.52 3.75 -9.04
CA GLY A 378 -20.75 4.81 -8.39
C GLY A 378 -21.50 6.15 -8.36
N THR A 379 -20.73 7.23 -8.25
CA THR A 379 -21.29 8.57 -8.08
C THR A 379 -20.62 9.59 -8.98
N LEU A 380 -21.38 10.54 -9.51
CA LEU A 380 -20.85 11.76 -10.10
C LEU A 380 -21.30 12.94 -9.26
N SER A 381 -20.37 13.77 -8.82
CA SER A 381 -20.67 15.03 -8.14
C SER A 381 -20.16 16.22 -8.94
N CYS A 382 -20.91 17.31 -8.99
CA CYS A 382 -20.47 18.52 -9.66
C CYS A 382 -21.00 19.79 -8.98
N GLN A 383 -20.23 20.86 -9.06
CA GLN A 383 -20.66 22.19 -8.64
C GLN A 383 -21.12 23.01 -9.84
N TYR A 384 -22.38 23.43 -9.84
CA TYR A 384 -23.03 24.11 -10.95
C TYR A 384 -23.21 25.60 -10.66
N TYR A 385 -23.00 26.45 -11.68
CA TYR A 385 -22.95 27.91 -11.55
C TYR A 385 -24.03 28.60 -12.39
N GLN A 386 -24.43 29.81 -11.97
CA GLN A 386 -25.51 30.60 -12.60
C GLN A 386 -25.30 30.95 -14.09
N ASN A 387 -24.07 30.81 -14.59
CA ASN A 387 -23.74 31.00 -16.00
C ASN A 387 -23.86 29.71 -16.83
N GLY A 388 -24.34 28.61 -16.23
CA GLY A 388 -24.41 27.28 -16.83
C GLY A 388 -23.08 26.52 -16.82
N GLY A 389 -22.05 27.05 -16.15
CA GLY A 389 -20.72 26.43 -16.06
C GLY A 389 -20.62 25.40 -14.93
N LEU A 390 -19.69 24.46 -15.09
CA LEU A 390 -19.31 23.49 -14.06
C LEU A 390 -17.94 23.89 -13.48
N GLY A 391 -17.88 24.14 -12.18
CA GLY A 391 -16.63 24.53 -11.51
C GLY A 391 -15.75 23.32 -11.20
N THR A 392 -16.26 22.42 -10.36
CA THR A 392 -15.61 21.14 -10.07
C THR A 392 -16.55 20.01 -10.47
N VAL A 393 -15.99 18.96 -11.07
CA VAL A 393 -16.71 17.75 -11.44
C VAL A 393 -15.87 16.55 -11.00
N ASN A 394 -16.44 15.67 -10.19
CA ASN A 394 -15.82 14.40 -9.82
C ASN A 394 -16.69 13.27 -10.38
N ASN A 395 -16.24 12.66 -11.47
CA ASN A 395 -16.87 11.50 -12.03
C ASN A 395 -16.22 10.23 -11.46
N GLN A 396 -16.96 9.51 -10.62
CA GLN A 396 -16.59 8.21 -10.05
C GLN A 396 -17.57 7.12 -10.50
N ILE A 397 -18.27 7.33 -11.62
CA ILE A 397 -19.10 6.30 -12.25
C ILE A 397 -18.19 5.34 -13.00
N LEU A 398 -18.30 4.07 -12.69
CA LEU A 398 -17.53 3.00 -13.28
C LEU A 398 -18.36 2.27 -14.33
N GLU A 399 -17.91 2.29 -15.57
CA GLU A 399 -18.49 1.50 -16.64
C GLU A 399 -17.72 0.18 -16.78
N CYS A 400 -18.42 -0.93 -16.59
CA CYS A 400 -17.83 -2.25 -16.52
C CYS A 400 -18.43 -3.16 -17.60
N GLU A 401 -17.59 -3.83 -18.38
CA GLU A 401 -18.05 -4.81 -19.36
C GLU A 401 -18.43 -6.13 -18.67
N SER A 402 -19.52 -6.77 -19.10
CA SER A 402 -19.87 -8.11 -18.63
C SER A 402 -18.77 -9.12 -18.97
N TYR A 403 -18.34 -9.91 -17.98
CA TYR A 403 -17.30 -10.92 -18.17
C TYR A 403 -17.85 -12.35 -18.13
N LYS A 404 -18.26 -12.83 -16.96
CA LYS A 404 -18.72 -14.21 -16.75
C LYS A 404 -19.41 -14.36 -15.39
N ASP A 405 -20.35 -15.30 -15.31
CA ASP A 405 -21.00 -15.69 -14.05
C ASP A 405 -20.14 -16.69 -13.27
N PHE A 406 -20.09 -16.50 -11.95
CA PHE A 406 -19.37 -17.37 -11.02
C PHE A 406 -20.29 -17.83 -9.89
N PRO A 407 -20.08 -19.05 -9.36
CA PRO A 407 -20.81 -19.52 -8.21
C PRO A 407 -20.54 -18.62 -6.99
N VAL A 408 -21.59 -18.30 -6.25
CA VAL A 408 -21.52 -17.51 -5.02
C VAL A 408 -21.99 -18.31 -3.82
N ILE A 409 -21.35 -18.06 -2.67
CA ILE A 409 -21.81 -18.56 -1.38
C ILE A 409 -23.16 -17.94 -1.02
N SER A 410 -23.94 -18.63 -0.21
CA SER A 410 -25.24 -18.12 0.25
C SER A 410 -25.08 -16.97 1.25
N GLN A 411 -26.15 -16.20 1.47
CA GLN A 411 -26.17 -15.15 2.50
C GLN A 411 -25.97 -15.74 3.90
N ALA A 412 -26.54 -16.93 4.15
CA ALA A 412 -26.38 -17.65 5.41
C ALA A 412 -24.93 -18.06 5.64
N GLU A 413 -24.23 -18.55 4.61
CA GLU A 413 -22.81 -18.89 4.70
C GLU A 413 -21.94 -17.65 4.98
N ALA A 414 -22.18 -16.54 4.26
CA ALA A 414 -21.48 -15.28 4.50
C ALA A 414 -21.74 -14.75 5.93
N PHE A 415 -22.96 -14.88 6.44
CA PHE A 415 -23.29 -14.53 7.82
C PHE A 415 -22.55 -15.41 8.85
N GLU A 416 -22.45 -16.72 8.60
CA GLU A 416 -21.66 -17.61 9.46
C GLU A 416 -20.15 -17.27 9.41
N MET A 417 -19.61 -16.86 8.27
CA MET A 417 -18.25 -16.32 8.20
C MET A 417 -18.07 -15.10 9.12
N ILE A 418 -19.06 -14.21 9.20
CA ILE A 418 -19.03 -13.06 10.12
C ILE A 418 -19.03 -13.52 11.58
N ARG A 419 -19.91 -14.47 11.95
CA ARG A 419 -19.94 -15.05 13.30
C ARG A 419 -18.64 -15.73 13.68
N GLU A 420 -17.97 -16.31 12.68
CA GLU A 420 -16.64 -16.87 12.85
C GLU A 420 -15.53 -15.82 12.84
N GLY A 421 -15.79 -14.53 12.67
CA GLY A 421 -14.76 -13.50 12.64
C GLY A 421 -13.91 -13.50 11.36
N LYS A 422 -14.42 -14.08 10.26
CA LYS A 422 -13.74 -14.15 8.96
C LYS A 422 -14.12 -12.97 8.06
N PHE A 423 -13.87 -11.75 8.54
CA PHE A 423 -14.11 -10.51 7.79
C PHE A 423 -13.01 -9.49 8.09
N THR A 424 -12.87 -8.49 7.21
CA THR A 424 -11.97 -7.36 7.43
C THR A 424 -12.67 -6.19 8.14
N GLY A 425 -11.90 -5.32 8.77
CA GLY A 425 -12.43 -4.18 9.53
C GLY A 425 -12.47 -4.45 11.04
N TRP A 426 -12.46 -3.37 11.82
CA TRP A 426 -12.46 -3.43 13.29
C TRP A 426 -13.61 -2.60 13.82
N PHE A 427 -14.34 -3.17 14.76
CA PHE A 427 -15.55 -2.56 15.28
C PHE A 427 -15.39 -1.95 16.68
N GLY A 428 -14.24 -2.09 17.35
CA GLY A 428 -14.11 -1.64 18.74
C GLY A 428 -14.12 -2.77 19.76
N GLU A 429 -14.35 -2.39 21.02
CA GLU A 429 -14.94 -3.28 22.02
C GLU A 429 -16.44 -3.35 21.75
N ILE A 430 -16.84 -4.18 20.79
CA ILE A 430 -18.25 -4.41 20.52
C ILE A 430 -18.71 -5.61 21.32
N SER A 431 -19.83 -5.44 22.02
CA SER A 431 -20.53 -6.55 22.67
C SER A 431 -21.65 -7.11 21.79
N GLU A 432 -22.15 -6.33 20.82
CA GLU A 432 -23.27 -6.71 19.97
C GLU A 432 -23.11 -6.16 18.54
N LEU A 433 -23.23 -7.03 17.54
CA LEU A 433 -23.27 -6.68 16.12
C LEU A 433 -24.67 -6.94 15.58
N ASN A 434 -25.40 -5.88 15.24
CA ASN A 434 -26.74 -5.97 14.66
C ASN A 434 -26.65 -5.75 13.14
N LEU A 435 -26.87 -6.81 12.37
CA LEU A 435 -26.75 -6.81 10.91
C LEU A 435 -28.13 -6.74 10.25
N GLY A 436 -28.26 -5.84 9.28
CA GLY A 436 -29.46 -5.71 8.45
C GLY A 436 -29.55 -6.76 7.35
N SER A 437 -30.39 -6.48 6.34
CA SER A 437 -30.57 -7.34 5.17
C SER A 437 -29.31 -7.36 4.30
N ALA A 438 -28.84 -8.55 3.96
CA ALA A 438 -27.66 -8.71 3.11
C ALA A 438 -27.98 -8.28 1.67
N VAL A 439 -27.11 -7.45 1.10
CA VAL A 439 -27.21 -6.99 -0.28
C VAL A 439 -25.95 -7.38 -1.04
N LEU A 440 -26.11 -7.74 -2.31
CA LEU A 440 -24.98 -8.04 -3.18
C LEU A 440 -24.42 -6.71 -3.71
N ARG A 441 -23.13 -6.47 -3.45
CA ARG A 441 -22.37 -5.32 -3.98
C ARG A 441 -21.20 -5.81 -4.80
N TYR A 442 -20.46 -4.87 -5.39
CA TYR A 442 -19.33 -5.18 -6.24
C TYR A 442 -18.08 -4.41 -5.81
N GLU A 443 -16.95 -5.11 -5.78
CA GLU A 443 -15.67 -4.56 -5.35
C GLU A 443 -14.60 -4.84 -6.39
N THR A 444 -13.73 -3.85 -6.60
CA THR A 444 -12.64 -3.96 -7.58
C THR A 444 -11.52 -4.81 -7.02
N ASP A 445 -11.16 -5.87 -7.75
CA ASP A 445 -10.03 -6.72 -7.44
C ASP A 445 -8.70 -6.17 -7.97
N SER A 446 -7.60 -6.80 -7.56
CA SER A 446 -6.25 -6.40 -7.94
C SER A 446 -5.89 -6.61 -9.43
N LYS A 447 -6.80 -7.14 -10.27
CA LYS A 447 -6.65 -7.29 -11.73
C LYS A 447 -7.65 -6.45 -12.53
N GLY A 448 -8.46 -5.63 -11.88
CA GLY A 448 -9.45 -4.79 -12.55
C GLY A 448 -10.73 -5.54 -12.91
N PHE A 449 -11.12 -6.55 -12.15
CA PHE A 449 -12.48 -7.11 -12.20
C PHE A 449 -13.31 -6.65 -11.01
N ARG A 450 -14.61 -6.44 -11.24
CA ARG A 450 -15.60 -6.18 -10.22
C ARG A 450 -16.19 -7.49 -9.76
N GLN A 451 -15.80 -7.94 -8.57
CA GLN A 451 -16.27 -9.18 -7.98
C GLN A 451 -17.44 -8.93 -7.02
N PRO A 452 -18.41 -9.86 -6.95
CA PRO A 452 -19.54 -9.74 -6.04
C PRO A 452 -19.09 -9.94 -4.57
N VAL A 453 -19.67 -9.16 -3.67
CA VAL A 453 -19.48 -9.24 -2.23
C VAL A 453 -20.82 -9.15 -1.52
N TRP A 454 -21.00 -9.95 -0.47
CA TRP A 454 -22.14 -9.79 0.43
C TRP A 454 -21.86 -8.68 1.41
N PHE A 455 -22.66 -7.62 1.34
CA PHE A 455 -22.61 -6.49 2.25
C PHE A 455 -23.76 -6.57 3.26
N PHE A 456 -23.40 -6.54 4.54
CA PHE A 456 -24.30 -6.57 5.69
C PHE A 456 -24.26 -5.20 6.36
N PRO A 457 -25.27 -4.32 6.15
CA PRO A 457 -25.30 -3.01 6.80
C PRO A 457 -25.43 -3.17 8.31
N LEU A 458 -24.82 -2.27 9.07
CA LEU A 458 -24.98 -2.21 10.53
C LEU A 458 -26.26 -1.43 10.87
N GLU A 459 -27.13 -2.03 11.67
CA GLU A 459 -28.37 -1.37 12.11
C GLU A 459 -28.07 -0.24 13.08
N GLY A 460 -28.59 0.97 12.80
CA GLY A 460 -28.47 2.14 13.67
C GLY A 460 -27.18 2.93 13.51
N GLU A 461 -26.33 2.57 12.55
CA GLU A 461 -25.13 3.31 12.14
C GLU A 461 -25.38 4.15 10.88
N GLU A 462 -24.44 5.02 10.52
CA GLU A 462 -24.51 5.83 9.30
C GLU A 462 -24.60 4.96 8.03
N GLU A 463 -25.31 5.48 7.04
CA GLU A 463 -25.51 4.82 5.75
C GLU A 463 -24.16 4.51 5.08
N GLY A 464 -23.97 3.25 4.67
CA GLY A 464 -22.68 2.76 4.16
C GLY A 464 -21.81 2.03 5.19
N SER A 465 -22.12 2.10 6.48
CA SER A 465 -21.44 1.31 7.51
C SER A 465 -21.93 -0.14 7.50
N GLY A 466 -21.01 -1.10 7.39
CA GLY A 466 -21.36 -2.51 7.33
C GLY A 466 -20.16 -3.46 7.23
N ILE A 467 -20.46 -4.75 7.10
CA ILE A 467 -19.46 -5.80 6.90
C ILE A 467 -19.59 -6.35 5.49
N ALA A 468 -18.49 -6.33 4.72
CA ALA A 468 -18.41 -6.97 3.43
C ALA A 468 -17.67 -8.31 3.52
N VAL A 469 -18.19 -9.32 2.82
CA VAL A 469 -17.58 -10.65 2.70
C VAL A 469 -17.51 -11.02 1.21
N PRO A 470 -16.37 -11.52 0.68
CA PRO A 470 -16.29 -12.01 -0.70
C PRO A 470 -17.40 -13.04 -0.98
N ALA A 471 -18.16 -12.84 -2.05
CA ALA A 471 -19.29 -13.73 -2.35
C ALA A 471 -18.89 -14.92 -3.23
N LEU A 472 -17.80 -14.84 -4.00
CA LEU A 472 -17.39 -15.94 -4.86
C LEU A 472 -17.03 -17.19 -4.06
N ALA A 473 -17.59 -18.33 -4.47
CA ALA A 473 -17.23 -19.62 -3.90
C ALA A 473 -15.80 -20.00 -4.34
N GLY A 474 -14.93 -20.24 -3.35
CA GLY A 474 -13.49 -20.48 -3.55
C GLY A 474 -13.10 -21.90 -3.93
#